data_AF-C0C381-F1
#
_entry.id   AF-C0C381-F1
#
_cell.length_a   1.000
_cell.length_b   1.000
_cell.length_c   1.000
_cell.angle_alpha   90.00
_cell.angle_beta   90.00
_cell.angle_gamma   90.00
#
_symmetry.space_group_name_H-M   'P 1'
#
loop_
_entity.id
_entity.type
_entity.pdbx_description
1 polymer ?
#
loop_
_entity_poly.entity_id
_entity_poly.type
_entity_poly.pdbx_seq_one_letter_code
_entity_poly.pdbx_strand_id
1 'polypeptide(L)'
;MVTLTLDNDEVVNCAILTIYEAGENEYIALLPLDENGESEEGDVYIYRYKETAPGEPELENIEDDDEYEIAADAFDEWLDTQEFDESDIEE
;
A
#
# COMPACT_ATOMS: atom_id res chain seq x y z
N MET A 1 11.41 -1.13 -6.46
CA MET A 1 10.53 -0.13 -7.09
C MET A 1 9.56 -0.88 -7.98
N VAL A 2 8.26 -0.68 -7.76
CA VAL A 2 7.23 -1.21 -8.66
C VAL A 2 6.79 -0.05 -9.55
N THR A 3 6.72 -0.29 -10.85
CA THR A 3 6.18 0.67 -11.81
C THR A 3 4.73 0.30 -12.04
N LEU A 4 3.81 1.16 -11.59
CA LEU A 4 2.39 0.96 -11.75
C LEU A 4 1.96 1.69 -13.01
N THR A 5 1.38 0.96 -13.96
CA THR A 5 0.76 1.57 -15.14
C THR A 5 -0.71 1.78 -14.79
N LEU A 6 -1.09 3.03 -14.61
CA LEU A 6 -2.46 3.42 -14.35
C LEU A 6 -3.30 3.27 -15.63
N ASP A 7 -4.62 3.13 -15.49
CA ASP A 7 -5.57 3.00 -16.61
C ASP A 7 -5.57 4.22 -17.57
N ASN A 8 -5.03 5.35 -17.11
CA ASN A 8 -4.84 6.58 -17.88
C ASN A 8 -3.55 6.60 -18.75
N ASP A 9 -2.87 5.46 -18.94
CA ASP A 9 -1.57 5.32 -19.64
C ASP A 9 -0.38 5.99 -18.92
N GLU A 10 -0.58 6.47 -17.69
CA GLU A 10 0.47 7.07 -16.88
C GLU A 10 1.26 5.99 -16.13
N VAL A 11 2.59 6.11 -16.14
CA VAL A 11 3.48 5.23 -15.39
C VAL A 11 3.93 5.98 -14.15
N VAL A 12 3.39 5.58 -13.00
CA VAL A 12 3.76 6.15 -11.71
C VAL A 12 4.72 5.18 -11.01
N ASN A 13 5.78 5.74 -10.41
CA ASN A 13 6.65 4.96 -9.55
C ASN A 13 6.01 4.86 -8.18
N CYS A 14 5.70 3.63 -7.77
CA CYS A 14 5.17 3.38 -6.44
C CYS A 14 6.18 2.56 -5.64
N ALA A 15 6.43 2.99 -4.41
CA ALA A 15 7.09 2.16 -3.43
C ALA A 15 6.05 1.25 -2.76
N ILE A 16 6.34 -0.04 -2.70
CA ILE A 16 5.53 -0.97 -1.91
C ILE A 16 5.96 -0.76 -0.46
N LEU A 17 5.03 -0.30 0.39
CA LEU A 17 5.27 -0.17 1.82
C LEU A 17 5.19 -1.55 2.48
N THR A 18 4.05 -2.22 2.30
CA THR A 18 3.78 -3.52 2.91
C THR A 18 2.64 -4.24 2.18
N ILE A 19 2.57 -5.56 2.34
CA ILE A 19 1.48 -6.43 1.87
C ILE A 19 1.00 -7.20 3.10
N TYR A 20 -0.29 -7.15 3.39
CA TYR A 20 -0.89 -7.75 4.56
C TYR A 20 -2.26 -8.34 4.25
N GLU A 21 -2.66 -9.35 5.01
CA GLU A 21 -3.98 -9.96 4.93
C GLU A 21 -4.91 -9.24 5.92
N ALA A 22 -6.06 -8.77 5.47
CA ALA A 22 -7.08 -8.21 6.33
C ALA A 22 -8.46 -8.78 5.98
N GLY A 23 -9.23 -9.18 7.00
CA GLY A 23 -10.51 -9.86 6.78
C GLY A 23 -10.34 -11.18 6.03
N GLU A 24 -10.81 -11.22 4.77
CA GLU A 24 -10.77 -12.42 3.90
C GLU A 24 -9.91 -12.22 2.63
N ASN A 25 -9.26 -11.06 2.48
CA ASN A 25 -8.47 -10.73 1.29
C ASN A 25 -7.08 -10.18 1.66
N GLU A 26 -6.17 -10.19 0.69
CA GLU A 26 -4.86 -9.56 0.80
C GLU A 26 -4.90 -8.14 0.24
N TYR A 27 -4.21 -7.22 0.90
CA TYR A 27 -4.10 -5.83 0.53
C TYR A 27 -2.64 -5.41 0.45
N ILE A 28 -2.40 -4.39 -0.37
CA ILE A 28 -1.08 -3.79 -0.56
C ILE A 28 -1.18 -2.29 -0.36
N ALA A 29 -0.30 -1.77 0.49
CA ALA A 29 -0.12 -0.34 0.70
C ALA A 29 1.02 0.17 -0.20
N LEU A 30 0.71 1.15 -1.02
CA LEU A 30 1.60 1.75 -2.01
C LEU A 30 1.75 3.24 -1.73
N LEU A 31 3.00 3.70 -1.75
CA LEU A 31 3.32 5.11 -1.67
C LEU A 31 3.67 5.62 -3.08
N PRO A 32 2.88 6.53 -3.67
CA PRO A 32 3.20 7.17 -4.92
C PRO A 32 4.39 8.10 -4.71
N LEU A 33 5.37 8.00 -5.60
CA LEU A 33 6.52 8.87 -5.62
C LEU A 33 6.44 9.73 -6.88
N ASP A 34 6.58 11.04 -6.69
CA ASP A 34 6.76 11.98 -7.80
C ASP A 34 8.07 11.69 -8.56
N GLU A 35 8.28 12.36 -9.69
CA GLU A 35 9.54 12.34 -10.46
C GLU A 35 10.79 12.62 -9.59
N ASN A 36 10.61 13.34 -8.49
CA ASN A 36 11.67 13.67 -7.53
C ASN A 36 11.90 12.59 -6.44
N GLY A 37 11.08 11.54 -6.40
CA GLY A 37 11.13 10.54 -5.33
C GLY A 37 10.49 10.99 -4.02
N GLU A 38 9.79 12.13 -4.05
CA GLU A 38 9.06 12.69 -2.91
C GLU A 38 7.61 12.20 -2.99
N SER A 39 7.05 11.75 -1.88
CA SER A 39 5.61 11.54 -1.71
C SER A 39 4.99 12.78 -1.11
N GLU A 40 3.80 13.18 -1.56
CA GLU A 40 3.02 14.16 -0.79
C GLU A 40 2.66 13.51 0.55
N GLU A 41 2.99 14.18 1.67
CA GLU A 41 2.80 13.65 3.03
C GLU A 41 1.30 13.34 3.26
N GLY A 42 0.92 12.07 3.12
CA GLY A 42 -0.44 11.59 3.39
C GLY A 42 -1.11 10.76 2.28
N ASP A 43 -0.53 10.68 1.08
CA ASP A 43 -1.13 9.89 -0.01
C ASP A 43 -0.63 8.44 0.00
N VAL A 44 -1.20 7.58 0.83
CA VAL A 44 -1.02 6.12 0.74
C VAL A 44 -2.18 5.52 -0.03
N TYR A 45 -1.88 4.76 -1.09
CA TYR A 45 -2.87 4.01 -1.84
C TYR A 45 -2.96 2.57 -1.36
N ILE A 46 -4.17 2.15 -0.97
CA ILE A 46 -4.45 0.77 -0.58
C ILE A 46 -5.24 0.09 -1.70
N TYR A 47 -4.73 -1.03 -2.19
CA TYR A 47 -5.38 -1.85 -3.21
C TYR A 47 -5.51 -3.29 -2.74
N ARG A 48 -6.50 -4.01 -3.26
CA ARG A 48 -6.60 -5.45 -3.08
C ARG A 48 -5.53 -6.14 -3.93
N TYR A 49 -4.66 -6.87 -3.27
CA TYR A 49 -3.60 -7.66 -3.90
C TYR A 49 -4.15 -9.03 -4.30
N LYS A 50 -4.00 -9.41 -5.57
CA LYS A 50 -4.30 -10.77 -6.05
C LYS A 50 -3.16 -11.33 -6.87
N GLU A 51 -2.62 -12.46 -6.43
CA GLU A 51 -1.67 -13.23 -7.25
C GLU A 51 -2.45 -14.16 -8.19
N THR A 52 -2.87 -13.64 -9.35
CA THR A 52 -3.61 -14.44 -10.34
C THR A 52 -2.68 -15.28 -11.21
N ALA A 53 -1.44 -14.84 -11.41
CA ALA A 53 -0.39 -15.60 -12.08
C ALA A 53 1.00 -15.36 -11.44
N PRO A 54 1.91 -16.35 -11.50
CA PRO A 54 3.22 -16.24 -10.88
C PRO A 54 4.06 -15.14 -11.57
N GLY A 55 4.23 -14.02 -10.86
CA GLY A 55 4.96 -12.84 -11.35
C GLY A 55 4.10 -11.77 -12.01
N GLU A 56 2.78 -11.96 -12.06
CA GLU A 56 1.80 -10.96 -12.55
C GLU A 56 0.74 -10.74 -11.45
N PRO A 57 1.07 -9.95 -10.41
CA PRO A 57 0.08 -9.57 -9.41
C PRO A 57 -0.93 -8.58 -10.02
N GLU A 58 -2.21 -8.81 -9.77
CA GLU A 58 -3.29 -7.90 -10.13
C GLU A 58 -3.67 -7.06 -8.90
N LEU A 59 -3.91 -5.77 -9.15
CA LEU A 59 -4.32 -4.81 -8.13
C LEU A 59 -5.73 -4.34 -8.44
N GLU A 60 -6.65 -4.55 -7.50
CA GLU A 60 -8.03 -4.10 -7.62
C GLU A 60 -8.31 -2.93 -6.68
N ASN A 61 -9.05 -1.94 -7.18
CA ASN A 61 -9.56 -0.85 -6.34
C ASN A 61 -10.62 -1.39 -5.38
N ILE A 62 -10.60 -0.85 -4.16
CA ILE A 62 -11.61 -1.13 -3.16
C ILE A 62 -12.75 -0.13 -3.38
N GLU A 63 -13.90 -0.63 -3.86
CA GLU A 63 -15.09 0.21 -4.10
C GLU A 63 -16.00 0.34 -2.87
N ASP A 64 -15.81 -0.55 -1.89
CA ASP A 64 -16.62 -0.65 -0.68
C ASP A 64 -15.90 0.05 0.49
N ASP A 65 -16.58 1.03 1.09
CA ASP A 65 -16.01 1.89 2.13
C ASP A 65 -15.66 1.08 3.40
N ASP A 66 -16.52 0.14 3.79
CA ASP A 66 -16.28 -0.76 4.93
C ASP A 66 -15.05 -1.65 4.69
N GLU A 67 -14.87 -2.16 3.47
CA GLU A 67 -13.67 -2.92 3.09
C GLU A 67 -12.40 -2.07 3.16
N TYR A 68 -12.47 -0.83 2.68
CA TYR A 68 -11.35 0.11 2.73
C TYR A 68 -10.98 0.44 4.18
N GLU A 69 -11.96 0.67 5.05
CA GLU A 69 -11.72 0.91 6.48
C GLU A 69 -11.00 -0.27 7.13
N ILE A 70 -11.39 -1.52 6.84
CA ILE A 70 -10.72 -2.71 7.38
C ILE A 70 -9.26 -2.78 6.90
N ALA A 71 -9.02 -2.50 5.63
CA ALA A 71 -7.67 -2.52 5.07
C ALA A 71 -6.82 -1.38 5.65
N ALA A 72 -7.39 -0.18 5.82
CA ALA A 72 -6.72 0.96 6.42
C ALA A 72 -6.38 0.71 7.90
N ASP A 73 -7.32 0.17 8.68
CA ASP A 73 -7.13 -0.17 10.10
C ASP A 73 -5.98 -1.17 10.28
N ALA A 74 -5.89 -2.19 9.42
CA ALA A 74 -4.78 -3.15 9.43
C ALA A 74 -3.44 -2.52 9.01
N PHE A 75 -3.44 -1.52 8.12
CA PHE A 75 -2.24 -0.76 7.78
C PHE A 75 -1.80 0.13 8.95
N ASP A 76 -2.73 0.80 9.61
CA ASP A 76 -2.48 1.64 10.77
C ASP A 76 -1.89 0.81 11.92
N GLU A 77 -2.44 -0.38 12.21
CA GLU A 77 -1.88 -1.31 13.21
C GLU A 77 -0.46 -1.77 12.85
N TRP A 78 -0.20 -2.02 11.56
CA TRP A 78 1.14 -2.34 11.09
C TRP A 78 2.10 -1.15 11.24
N LEU A 79 1.65 0.06 10.92
CA LEU A 79 2.42 1.30 11.04
C LEU A 79 2.76 1.57 12.51
N ASP A 80 1.79 1.47 13.42
CA ASP A 80 2.00 1.54 14.87
C ASP A 80 3.06 0.52 15.32
N THR A 81 3.03 -0.69 14.74
CA THR A 81 4.05 -1.72 15.02
C THR A 81 5.43 -1.32 14.50
N GLN A 82 5.53 -0.61 13.38
CA GLN A 82 6.81 -0.07 12.88
C GLN A 82 7.28 1.14 13.69
N GLU A 83 6.38 2.06 14.08
CA GLU A 83 6.69 3.21 14.93
C GLU A 83 7.18 2.78 16.32
N PHE A 84 6.69 1.64 16.83
CA PHE A 84 7.19 1.03 18.06
C PHE A 84 8.63 0.49 17.92
N ASP A 85 9.07 0.13 16.71
CA ASP A 85 10.47 -0.26 16.43
C ASP A 85 11.39 0.97 16.32
N GLU A 86 10.86 2.12 15.87
CA GLU A 86 11.62 3.38 15.76
C GLU A 86 11.77 4.13 17.10
N SER A 87 10.92 3.86 18.10
CA SER A 87 10.93 4.55 19.40
C SER A 87 11.77 3.86 20.50
N ASP A 88 12.62 2.87 20.17
CA ASP A 88 13.60 2.25 21.09
C ASP A 88 15.04 2.78 20.91
N ILE A 89 15.26 3.89 20.18
CA ILE A 89 16.57 4.56 20.07
C ILE A 89 16.49 5.99 20.62
N GLU A 90 16.17 6.14 21.91
CA GLU A 90 16.63 7.29 22.71
C GLU A 90 16.92 6.83 24.16
N GLU A 91 18.16 6.36 24.42
CA GLU A 91 18.80 6.45 25.75
C GLU A 91 20.20 7.08 25.63
#